data_AF-A0A415DXB3-F1
#
_entry.id   AF-A0A415DXB3-F1
#
_cell.length_a   1.000
_cell.length_b   1.000
_cell.length_c   1.000
_cell.angle_alpha   90.00
_cell.angle_beta   90.00
_cell.angle_gamma   90.00
#
_symmetry.space_group_name_H-M   'P 1'
#
loop_
_entity.id
_entity.type
_entity.pdbx_description
1 polymer ?
#
loop_
_entity_poly.entity_id
_entity_poly.type
_entity_poly.pdbx_seq_one_letter_code
_entity_poly.pdbx_strand_id
1 'polypeptide(L)'
;MQENNFIKIKRDLQQIADMLLLNGTLTECPGLVHGKMGIATFFFHYAQFTGKELFADYAMDVIGEMLDQIHINSPADYEKGIAGIGVGIDYLIRNGFLSIEDDICEDFDQCMTRAVTCVPWLDFTQYNGLIGLGRYWITRLHYPAPSIHAQECLLSITAQIDERKPNISTAEQTDVFCFLYDLQKISGFESCIGLLEQCQKKWNLQSLTDMRNSPRLGTSAISKIVHAYHRNWYFNDSLQNEIEIALKRMPALDMEKAPVSTGLLNGYAGEGMLRLTLLNQTNLSWMHLL
;
A
#
# COMPACT_ATOMS: atom_id res chain seq x y z
N MET A 1 14.62 20.23 14.00
CA MET A 1 13.23 20.73 13.90
C MET A 1 13.02 21.74 15.03
N GLN A 2 12.40 22.91 14.80
CA GLN A 2 12.17 23.89 15.87
C GLN A 2 11.15 23.32 16.88
N GLU A 3 11.34 23.58 18.18
CA GLU A 3 10.52 23.04 19.28
C GLU A 3 9.01 23.31 19.11
N ASN A 4 8.65 24.51 18.65
CA ASN A 4 7.27 24.88 18.34
C ASN A 4 6.63 24.01 17.24
N ASN A 5 7.41 23.54 16.27
CA ASN A 5 6.91 22.67 15.20
C ASN A 5 6.63 21.26 15.73
N PHE A 6 7.44 20.78 16.68
CA PHE A 6 7.25 19.47 17.31
C PHE A 6 5.97 19.39 18.14
N ILE A 7 5.73 20.42 18.97
CA ILE A 7 4.49 20.53 19.75
C ILE A 7 3.27 20.53 18.82
N LYS A 8 3.35 21.27 17.72
CA LYS A 8 2.28 21.35 16.72
C LYS A 8 1.98 20.00 16.07
N ILE A 9 3.00 19.28 15.61
CA ILE A 9 2.83 17.96 14.97
C ILE A 9 2.17 16.97 15.94
N LYS A 10 2.58 16.97 17.22
CA LYS A 10 1.96 16.14 18.25
C LYS A 10 0.47 16.46 18.46
N ARG A 11 0.12 17.74 18.48
CA ARG A 11 -1.27 18.18 18.60
C ARG A 11 -2.09 17.74 17.39
N ASP A 12 -1.56 17.90 16.18
CA ASP A 12 -2.23 17.45 14.96
C ASP A 12 -2.42 15.92 14.97
N LEU A 13 -1.44 15.15 15.45
CA LEU A 13 -1.56 13.69 15.62
C LEU A 13 -2.68 13.31 16.59
N GLN A 14 -2.79 14.01 17.72
CA GLN A 14 -3.89 13.77 18.67
C GLN A 14 -5.25 14.03 18.00
N GLN A 15 -5.39 15.13 17.27
CA GLN A 15 -6.63 15.45 16.56
C GLN A 15 -6.99 14.40 15.49
N ILE A 16 -6.00 13.90 14.76
CA ILE A 16 -6.19 12.82 13.78
C ILE A 16 -6.66 11.54 14.48
N ALA A 17 -6.00 11.16 15.58
CA ALA A 17 -6.39 10.00 16.36
C ALA A 17 -7.81 10.13 16.91
N ASP A 18 -8.17 11.29 17.48
CA ASP A 18 -9.52 11.55 18.00
C ASP A 18 -10.58 11.41 16.90
N MET A 19 -10.33 11.95 15.70
CA MET A 19 -11.24 11.82 14.56
C MET A 19 -11.39 10.38 14.09
N LEU A 20 -10.29 9.61 14.06
CA LEU A 20 -10.30 8.21 13.65
C LEU A 20 -10.88 7.27 14.72
N LEU A 21 -10.81 7.63 16.00
CA LEU A 21 -11.49 6.91 17.09
C LEU A 21 -13.01 7.05 16.96
N LEU A 22 -13.50 8.22 16.56
CA LEU A 22 -14.93 8.48 16.40
C LEU A 22 -15.52 7.82 15.15
N ASN A 23 -14.74 7.64 14.09
CA ASN A 23 -15.24 7.24 12.77
C ASN A 23 -14.63 5.94 12.22
N GLY A 24 -13.65 5.35 12.90
CA GLY A 24 -12.86 4.23 12.36
C GLY A 24 -13.71 3.00 12.11
N THR A 25 -14.43 2.52 13.13
CA THR A 25 -15.35 1.38 12.99
C THR A 25 -16.54 1.69 12.08
N LEU A 26 -16.97 2.95 11.99
CA LEU A 26 -18.05 3.41 11.10
C LEU A 26 -17.62 3.52 9.62
N THR A 27 -16.33 3.41 9.31
CA THR A 27 -15.84 3.49 7.93
C THR A 27 -16.35 2.29 7.13
N GLU A 28 -17.12 2.53 6.07
CA GLU A 28 -17.75 1.45 5.29
C GLU A 28 -16.76 0.55 4.55
N CYS A 29 -15.67 1.14 4.02
CA CYS A 29 -14.68 0.41 3.24
C CYS A 29 -13.79 -0.45 4.17
N PRO A 30 -13.67 -1.78 3.96
CA PRO A 30 -12.76 -2.61 4.74
C PRO A 30 -11.30 -2.49 4.26
N GLY A 31 -11.08 -2.07 3.01
CA GLY A 31 -9.78 -2.12 2.33
C GLY A 31 -8.67 -1.25 2.92
N LEU A 32 -7.46 -1.44 2.37
CA LEU A 32 -6.23 -0.80 2.83
C LEU A 32 -6.14 0.69 2.46
N VAL A 33 -6.44 1.03 1.21
CA VAL A 33 -6.12 2.36 0.66
C VAL A 33 -7.04 3.44 1.25
N HIS A 34 -8.33 3.13 1.39
CA HIS A 34 -9.36 4.07 1.81
C HIS A 34 -10.18 3.62 3.02
N GLY A 35 -9.83 2.49 3.64
CA GLY A 35 -10.69 1.80 4.58
C GLY A 35 -10.06 1.43 5.93
N LYS A 36 -10.75 0.54 6.65
CA LYS A 36 -10.44 0.11 8.02
C LYS A 36 -9.02 -0.44 8.18
N MET A 37 -8.51 -1.24 7.23
CA MET A 37 -7.14 -1.75 7.31
C MET A 37 -6.10 -0.61 7.36
N GLY A 38 -6.31 0.46 6.60
CA GLY A 38 -5.46 1.64 6.64
C GLY A 38 -5.51 2.38 7.99
N ILE A 39 -6.69 2.43 8.61
CA ILE A 39 -6.91 3.03 9.93
C ILE A 39 -6.22 2.21 11.02
N ALA A 40 -6.39 0.89 11.01
CA ALA A 40 -5.72 -0.02 11.94
C ALA A 40 -4.19 0.11 11.82
N THR A 41 -3.67 0.20 10.58
CA THR A 41 -2.25 0.46 10.32
C THR A 41 -1.76 1.71 11.02
N PHE A 42 -2.48 2.83 10.92
CA PHE A 42 -2.13 4.03 11.66
C PHE A 42 -2.16 3.84 13.18
N PHE A 43 -3.20 3.20 13.73
CA PHE A 43 -3.34 3.07 15.18
C PHE A 43 -2.28 2.19 15.84
N PHE A 44 -1.77 1.15 15.17
CA PHE A 44 -0.62 0.40 15.68
C PHE A 44 0.63 1.27 15.83
N HIS A 45 0.96 2.05 14.80
CA HIS A 45 2.07 3.01 14.88
C HIS A 45 1.81 4.11 15.92
N TYR A 46 0.57 4.55 16.07
CA TYR A 46 0.18 5.55 17.06
C TYR A 46 0.26 5.02 18.50
N ALA A 47 -0.10 3.75 18.72
CA ALA A 47 0.07 3.06 19.99
C ALA A 47 1.55 3.00 20.39
N GLN A 48 2.42 2.62 19.46
CA GLN A 48 3.87 2.61 19.66
C GLN A 48 4.41 4.01 20.00
N PHE A 49 3.97 5.04 19.26
CA PHE A 49 4.38 6.42 19.51
C PHE A 49 3.97 6.94 20.89
N THR A 50 2.75 6.63 21.34
CA THR A 50 2.23 7.12 22.62
C THR A 50 2.59 6.24 23.80
N GLY A 51 2.99 4.99 23.56
CA GLY A 51 3.20 3.96 24.59
C GLY A 51 1.91 3.50 25.27
N LYS A 52 0.74 3.67 24.63
CA LYS A 52 -0.56 3.33 25.20
C LYS A 52 -1.20 2.18 24.43
N GLU A 53 -1.33 1.03 25.10
CA GLU A 53 -1.87 -0.21 24.51
C GLU A 53 -3.32 -0.07 24.04
N LEU A 54 -4.12 0.80 24.66
CA LEU A 54 -5.51 1.04 24.25
C LEU A 54 -5.70 1.38 22.76
N PHE A 55 -4.68 1.99 22.13
CA PHE A 55 -4.74 2.30 20.70
C PHE A 55 -4.47 1.08 19.83
N ALA A 56 -3.65 0.14 20.31
CA ALA A 56 -3.47 -1.16 19.67
C ALA A 56 -4.73 -2.02 19.84
N ASP A 57 -5.35 -1.99 21.03
CA ASP A 57 -6.63 -2.65 21.28
C ASP A 57 -7.72 -2.12 20.32
N TYR A 58 -7.81 -0.80 20.16
CA TYR A 58 -8.72 -0.21 19.17
C TYR A 58 -8.38 -0.60 17.73
N ALA A 59 -7.09 -0.71 17.38
CA ALA A 59 -6.68 -1.18 16.05
C ALA A 59 -7.17 -2.62 15.80
N MET A 60 -7.11 -3.48 16.83
CA MET A 60 -7.64 -4.84 16.78
C MET A 60 -9.16 -4.85 16.64
N ASP A 61 -9.89 -3.98 17.34
CA ASP A 61 -11.35 -3.85 17.18
C ASP A 61 -11.72 -3.45 15.73
N VAL A 62 -10.98 -2.51 15.15
CA VAL A 62 -11.17 -2.09 13.74
C VAL A 62 -10.87 -3.23 12.78
N ILE A 63 -9.87 -4.08 13.07
CA ILE A 63 -9.58 -5.28 12.30
C ILE A 63 -10.71 -6.30 12.44
N GLY A 64 -11.23 -6.54 13.63
CA GLY A 64 -12.35 -7.46 13.86
C GLY A 64 -13.58 -7.07 13.04
N GLU A 65 -14.01 -5.80 13.16
CA GLU A 65 -15.13 -5.24 12.39
C GLU A 65 -14.89 -5.30 10.87
N MET A 66 -13.63 -5.15 10.43
CA MET A 66 -13.27 -5.29 9.03
C MET A 66 -13.40 -6.74 8.55
N LEU A 67 -12.90 -7.71 9.33
CA LEU A 67 -12.96 -9.13 8.98
C LEU A 67 -14.42 -9.62 8.93
N ASP A 68 -15.28 -9.13 9.83
CA ASP A 68 -16.72 -9.43 9.82
C ASP A 68 -17.44 -8.93 8.55
N GLN A 69 -16.86 -7.97 7.82
CA GLN A 69 -17.38 -7.50 6.53
C GLN A 69 -16.92 -8.33 5.34
N ILE A 70 -15.92 -9.20 5.52
CA ILE A 70 -15.37 -10.01 4.42
C ILE A 70 -16.24 -11.25 4.25
N HIS A 71 -16.62 -11.51 3.00
CA HIS A 71 -17.41 -12.66 2.61
C HIS A 71 -16.97 -13.18 1.23
N ILE A 72 -17.51 -14.33 0.81
CA ILE A 72 -17.10 -14.99 -0.45
C ILE A 72 -17.20 -14.12 -1.72
N ASN A 73 -18.07 -13.09 -1.71
CA ASN A 73 -18.25 -12.17 -2.83
C ASN A 73 -17.47 -10.84 -2.66
N SER A 74 -16.61 -10.74 -1.65
CA SER A 74 -15.82 -9.53 -1.44
C SER A 74 -14.86 -9.36 -2.61
N PRO A 75 -14.63 -8.11 -3.05
CA PRO A 75 -13.78 -7.89 -4.19
C PRO A 75 -12.35 -8.35 -3.88
N ALA A 76 -11.68 -8.92 -4.88
CA ALA A 76 -10.29 -9.35 -4.76
C ALA A 76 -9.29 -8.20 -4.92
N ASP A 77 -9.74 -7.00 -5.30
CA ASP A 77 -8.89 -5.86 -5.63
C ASP A 77 -8.05 -5.35 -4.45
N TYR A 78 -7.11 -4.46 -4.74
CA TYR A 78 -6.19 -3.93 -3.75
C TYR A 78 -6.73 -2.71 -3.01
N GLU A 79 -7.51 -1.87 -3.69
CA GLU A 79 -7.98 -0.60 -3.14
C GLU A 79 -8.96 -0.79 -1.98
N LYS A 80 -9.91 -1.71 -2.16
CA LYS A 80 -11.07 -1.95 -1.30
C LYS A 80 -11.18 -3.41 -0.87
N GLY A 81 -10.48 -4.31 -1.56
CA GLY A 81 -10.64 -5.75 -1.46
C GLY A 81 -9.57 -6.52 -0.70
N ILE A 82 -9.65 -7.84 -0.86
CA ILE A 82 -8.86 -8.85 -0.14
C ILE A 82 -7.36 -8.67 -0.37
N ALA A 83 -6.92 -8.31 -1.58
CA ALA A 83 -5.49 -8.15 -1.86
C ALA A 83 -4.86 -7.07 -0.98
N GLY A 84 -5.51 -5.90 -0.88
CA GLY A 84 -5.03 -4.80 -0.05
C GLY A 84 -5.05 -5.16 1.43
N ILE A 85 -6.13 -5.80 1.89
CA ILE A 85 -6.25 -6.26 3.28
C ILE A 85 -5.12 -7.22 3.63
N GLY A 86 -4.87 -8.24 2.79
CA GLY A 86 -3.79 -9.20 3.03
C GLY A 86 -2.39 -8.58 3.01
N VAL A 87 -2.14 -7.60 2.14
CA VAL A 87 -0.88 -6.83 2.14
C VAL A 87 -0.76 -5.98 3.40
N GLY A 88 -1.85 -5.40 3.89
CA GLY A 88 -1.91 -4.69 5.17
C GLY A 88 -1.59 -5.60 6.37
N ILE A 89 -2.17 -6.80 6.41
CA ILE A 89 -1.87 -7.81 7.44
C ILE A 89 -0.38 -8.17 7.43
N ASP A 90 0.19 -8.48 6.26
CA ASP A 90 1.62 -8.78 6.14
C ASP A 90 2.49 -7.61 6.61
N TYR A 91 2.13 -6.38 6.25
CA TYR A 91 2.82 -5.19 6.71
C TYR A 91 2.81 -5.10 8.25
N LEU A 92 1.67 -5.32 8.90
CA LEU A 92 1.57 -5.29 10.35
C LEU A 92 2.42 -6.37 11.02
N ILE A 93 2.41 -7.59 10.50
CA ILE A 93 3.25 -8.70 10.97
C ILE A 93 4.73 -8.34 10.86
N ARG A 94 5.17 -7.86 9.70
CA ARG A 94 6.58 -7.52 9.45
C ARG A 94 7.09 -6.36 10.31
N ASN A 95 6.19 -5.51 10.79
CA ASN A 95 6.51 -4.45 11.75
C ASN A 95 6.39 -4.91 13.21
N GLY A 96 6.04 -6.18 13.46
CA GLY A 96 5.94 -6.76 14.80
C GLY A 96 4.68 -6.35 15.56
N PHE A 97 3.65 -5.85 14.87
CA PHE A 97 2.38 -5.46 15.49
C PHE A 97 1.40 -6.63 15.64
N LEU A 98 1.46 -7.60 14.73
CA LEU A 98 0.67 -8.82 14.77
C LEU A 98 1.57 -10.06 14.83
N SER A 99 1.10 -11.12 15.47
CA SER A 99 1.74 -12.43 15.48
C SER A 99 1.46 -13.20 14.19
N ILE A 100 2.39 -14.09 13.83
CA ILE A 100 2.19 -15.04 12.73
C ILE A 100 1.40 -16.23 13.27
N GLU A 101 0.31 -16.57 12.58
CA GLU A 101 -0.48 -17.79 12.80
C GLU A 101 -0.35 -18.69 11.56
N ASP A 102 -0.45 -20.01 11.74
CA ASP A 102 -0.19 -20.99 10.67
C ASP A 102 -1.22 -20.93 9.53
N ASP A 103 -2.45 -20.47 9.82
CA ASP A 103 -3.60 -20.37 8.93
C ASP A 103 -3.90 -18.91 8.50
N ILE A 104 -3.00 -17.97 8.81
CA ILE A 104 -3.24 -16.56 8.52
C ILE A 104 -3.49 -16.34 7.02
N CYS A 105 -4.63 -15.74 6.71
CA CYS A 105 -5.08 -15.47 5.34
C CYS A 105 -5.34 -16.72 4.45
N GLU A 106 -5.51 -17.93 5.00
CA GLU A 106 -5.79 -19.13 4.18
C GLU A 106 -7.06 -18.95 3.30
N ASP A 107 -8.14 -18.43 3.89
CA ASP A 107 -9.38 -18.14 3.15
C ASP A 107 -9.16 -17.07 2.06
N PHE A 108 -8.26 -16.11 2.31
CA PHE A 108 -7.89 -15.10 1.33
C PHE A 108 -7.09 -15.74 0.19
N ASP A 109 -6.13 -16.61 0.51
CA ASP A 109 -5.31 -17.32 -0.46
C ASP A 109 -6.20 -18.08 -1.45
N GLN A 110 -7.23 -18.78 -0.98
CA GLN A 110 -8.20 -19.49 -1.82
C GLN A 110 -8.98 -18.55 -2.76
N CYS A 111 -9.47 -17.41 -2.24
CA CYS A 111 -10.17 -16.41 -3.05
C CYS A 111 -9.23 -15.81 -4.11
N MET A 112 -8.02 -15.47 -3.70
CA MET A 112 -7.00 -14.83 -4.52
C MET A 112 -6.48 -15.76 -5.62
N THR A 113 -6.41 -17.08 -5.39
CA THR A 113 -6.00 -18.04 -6.42
C THR A 113 -7.03 -18.04 -7.54
N ARG A 114 -8.32 -18.15 -7.16
CA ARG A 114 -9.43 -18.07 -8.12
C ARG A 114 -9.45 -16.75 -8.88
N ALA A 115 -9.14 -15.64 -8.20
CA ALA A 115 -9.07 -14.33 -8.81
C ALA A 115 -7.99 -14.28 -9.91
N VAL A 116 -6.81 -14.88 -9.72
CA VAL A 116 -5.75 -14.92 -10.73
C VAL A 116 -6.06 -15.92 -11.85
N THR A 117 -6.56 -17.12 -11.52
CA THR A 117 -6.64 -18.24 -12.48
C THR A 117 -7.95 -18.31 -13.25
N CYS A 118 -9.06 -17.81 -12.69
CA CYS A 118 -10.40 -18.02 -13.25
C CYS A 118 -11.05 -16.73 -13.77
N VAL A 119 -10.54 -15.56 -13.41
CA VAL A 119 -11.12 -14.27 -13.81
C VAL A 119 -10.29 -13.64 -14.93
N PRO A 120 -10.89 -13.30 -16.07
CA PRO A 120 -10.19 -12.55 -17.10
C PRO A 120 -10.04 -11.09 -16.66
N TRP A 121 -8.80 -10.65 -16.42
CA TRP A 121 -8.50 -9.26 -16.06
C TRP A 121 -8.45 -8.36 -17.28
N LEU A 122 -8.96 -7.14 -17.13
CA LEU A 122 -9.05 -6.14 -18.20
C LEU A 122 -7.92 -5.11 -18.16
N ASP A 123 -7.29 -4.92 -17.00
CA ASP A 123 -6.20 -3.95 -16.80
C ASP A 123 -5.13 -4.46 -15.82
N PHE A 124 -3.98 -3.79 -15.86
CA PHE A 124 -2.84 -4.05 -14.99
C PHE A 124 -2.62 -2.95 -13.94
N THR A 125 -3.68 -2.27 -13.51
CA THR A 125 -3.54 -1.27 -12.43
C THR A 125 -3.29 -1.96 -11.08
N GLN A 126 -2.61 -1.28 -10.16
CA GLN A 126 -2.36 -1.79 -8.82
C GLN A 126 -3.65 -1.84 -7.99
N TYR A 127 -4.53 -0.83 -8.12
CA TYR A 127 -5.70 -0.70 -7.25
C TYR A 127 -6.85 -1.61 -7.64
N ASN A 128 -7.14 -1.73 -8.93
CA ASN A 128 -8.32 -2.46 -9.42
C ASN A 128 -7.95 -3.61 -10.36
N GLY A 129 -6.68 -3.79 -10.70
CA GLY A 129 -6.21 -4.73 -11.70
C GLY A 129 -5.30 -5.82 -11.17
N LEU A 130 -4.69 -6.54 -12.11
CA LEU A 130 -3.93 -7.75 -11.82
C LEU A 130 -2.66 -7.50 -10.97
N ILE A 131 -2.09 -6.30 -11.04
CA ILE A 131 -0.90 -5.95 -10.27
C ILE A 131 -1.19 -5.91 -8.78
N GLY A 132 -2.39 -5.48 -8.37
CA GLY A 132 -2.81 -5.52 -6.97
C GLY A 132 -2.79 -6.93 -6.39
N LEU A 133 -3.27 -7.91 -7.17
CA LEU A 133 -3.22 -9.32 -6.77
C LEU A 133 -1.78 -9.83 -6.72
N GLY A 134 -0.93 -9.38 -7.65
CA GLY A 134 0.50 -9.69 -7.63
C GLY A 134 1.19 -9.18 -6.37
N ARG A 135 0.84 -7.97 -5.90
CA ARG A 135 1.34 -7.41 -4.63
C ARG A 135 0.97 -8.30 -3.44
N TYR A 136 -0.25 -8.83 -3.41
CA TYR A 136 -0.65 -9.82 -2.42
C TYR A 136 0.22 -11.08 -2.49
N TRP A 137 0.36 -11.70 -3.67
CA TRP A 137 1.13 -12.94 -3.77
C TRP A 137 2.63 -12.77 -3.47
N ILE A 138 3.22 -11.60 -3.71
CA ILE A 138 4.58 -11.29 -3.27
C ILE A 138 4.71 -11.43 -1.74
N THR A 139 3.73 -10.97 -0.97
CA THR A 139 3.81 -11.08 0.51
C THR A 139 3.73 -12.53 0.95
N ARG A 140 2.89 -13.33 0.29
CA ARG A 140 2.68 -14.76 0.62
C ARG A 140 3.92 -15.63 0.38
N LEU A 141 4.89 -15.20 -0.45
CA LEU A 141 6.16 -15.93 -0.63
C LEU A 141 6.99 -16.06 0.65
N HIS A 142 6.77 -15.22 1.66
CA HIS A 142 7.50 -15.28 2.93
C HIS A 142 7.01 -16.43 3.84
N TYR A 143 5.89 -17.07 3.51
CA TYR A 143 5.24 -18.07 4.34
C TYR A 143 5.31 -19.44 3.64
N PRO A 144 5.81 -20.51 4.29
CA PRO A 144 5.98 -21.81 3.65
C PRO A 144 4.68 -22.40 3.08
N ALA A 145 3.58 -22.35 3.84
CA ALA A 145 2.30 -22.95 3.45
C ALA A 145 1.73 -22.40 2.13
N PRO A 146 1.57 -21.07 1.95
CA PRO A 146 1.05 -20.52 0.69
C PRO A 146 2.09 -20.35 -0.42
N SER A 147 3.39 -20.56 -0.15
CA SER A 147 4.49 -20.23 -1.09
C SER A 147 4.33 -20.85 -2.49
N ILE A 148 3.82 -22.08 -2.58
CA ILE A 148 3.61 -22.77 -3.87
C ILE A 148 2.52 -22.06 -4.68
N HIS A 149 1.35 -21.80 -4.08
CA HIS A 149 0.25 -21.08 -4.73
C HIS A 149 0.68 -19.67 -5.13
N ALA A 150 1.47 -19.01 -4.28
CA ALA A 150 2.04 -17.70 -4.58
C ALA A 150 2.94 -17.73 -5.82
N GLN A 151 3.82 -18.73 -5.93
CA GLN A 151 4.66 -18.91 -7.11
C GLN A 151 3.85 -19.12 -8.38
N GLU A 152 2.87 -20.03 -8.35
CA GLU A 152 2.00 -20.31 -9.50
C GLU A 152 1.22 -19.07 -9.95
N CYS A 153 0.66 -18.32 -9.00
CA CYS A 153 -0.08 -17.09 -9.30
C CYS A 153 0.83 -16.01 -9.89
N LEU A 154 2.03 -15.80 -9.33
CA LEU A 154 2.98 -14.81 -9.85
C LEU A 154 3.50 -15.19 -11.24
N LEU A 155 3.73 -16.49 -11.51
CA LEU A 155 4.07 -16.97 -12.85
C LEU A 155 2.92 -16.74 -13.84
N SER A 156 1.68 -16.98 -13.44
CA SER A 156 0.51 -16.65 -14.27
C SER A 156 0.41 -15.15 -14.58
N ILE A 157 0.62 -14.29 -13.56
CA ILE A 157 0.56 -12.83 -13.73
C ILE A 157 1.66 -12.35 -14.69
N THR A 158 2.90 -12.80 -14.49
CA THR A 158 4.03 -12.44 -15.35
C THR A 158 3.85 -12.92 -16.79
N ALA A 159 3.28 -14.11 -17.00
CA ALA A 159 2.91 -14.59 -18.33
C ALA A 159 1.84 -13.70 -18.99
N GLN A 160 0.82 -13.27 -18.25
CA GLN A 160 -0.21 -12.35 -18.78
C GLN A 160 0.37 -10.98 -19.13
N ILE A 161 1.31 -10.46 -18.33
CA ILE A 161 2.04 -9.23 -18.65
C ILE A 161 2.84 -9.42 -19.95
N ASP A 162 3.57 -10.52 -20.09
CA ASP A 162 4.39 -10.79 -21.27
C ASP A 162 3.56 -10.93 -22.55
N GLU A 163 2.41 -11.60 -22.47
CA GLU A 163 1.47 -11.73 -23.60
C GLU A 163 0.88 -10.36 -24.01
N ARG A 164 0.46 -9.56 -23.03
CA ARG A 164 -0.32 -8.35 -23.27
C ARG A 164 0.48 -7.06 -23.28
N LYS A 165 1.80 -7.10 -23.03
CA LYS A 165 2.69 -5.92 -23.03
C LYS A 165 2.51 -4.96 -24.21
N PRO A 166 2.15 -5.36 -25.45
CA PRO A 166 1.91 -4.40 -26.54
C PRO A 166 0.69 -3.51 -26.34
N ASN A 167 -0.28 -3.93 -25.52
CA ASN A 167 -1.59 -3.30 -25.34
C ASN A 167 -1.76 -2.63 -23.97
N ILE A 168 -0.75 -2.71 -23.09
CA ILE A 168 -0.80 -2.10 -21.75
C ILE A 168 -0.76 -0.57 -21.89
N SER A 169 -1.79 0.08 -21.33
CA SER A 169 -1.96 1.53 -21.41
C SER A 169 -0.86 2.27 -20.65
N THR A 170 -0.56 3.52 -21.02
CA THR A 170 0.44 4.34 -20.32
C THR A 170 0.11 4.56 -18.85
N ALA A 171 -1.17 4.54 -18.48
CA ALA A 171 -1.63 4.66 -17.10
C ALA A 171 -1.28 3.43 -16.24
N GLU A 172 -1.15 2.25 -16.85
CA GLU A 172 -0.85 0.98 -16.19
C GLU A 172 0.65 0.65 -16.19
N GLN A 173 1.40 1.18 -17.15
CA GLN A 173 2.82 0.86 -17.34
C GLN A 173 3.67 1.05 -16.08
N THR A 174 3.41 2.12 -15.31
CA THR A 174 4.13 2.39 -14.06
C THR A 174 3.87 1.31 -13.00
N ASP A 175 2.63 0.82 -12.89
CA ASP A 175 2.26 -0.20 -11.91
C ASP A 175 2.93 -1.54 -12.27
N VAL A 176 2.90 -1.90 -13.55
CA VAL A 176 3.58 -3.09 -14.08
C VAL A 176 5.10 -2.99 -13.87
N PHE A 177 5.68 -1.83 -14.17
CA PHE A 177 7.11 -1.60 -13.98
C PHE A 177 7.52 -1.77 -12.52
N CYS A 178 6.84 -1.09 -11.60
CA CYS A 178 7.14 -1.18 -10.17
C CYS A 178 6.96 -2.61 -9.63
N PHE A 179 5.94 -3.34 -10.10
CA PHE A 179 5.71 -4.73 -9.73
C PHE A 179 6.84 -5.65 -10.20
N LEU A 180 7.16 -5.64 -11.50
CA LEU A 180 8.25 -6.45 -12.04
C LEU A 180 9.61 -6.09 -11.44
N TYR A 181 9.83 -4.80 -11.14
CA TYR A 181 11.05 -4.31 -10.50
C TYR A 181 11.23 -4.83 -9.07
N ASP A 182 10.16 -5.00 -8.32
CA ASP A 182 10.21 -5.60 -6.99
C ASP A 182 10.32 -7.13 -7.08
N LEU A 183 9.55 -7.75 -7.99
CA LEU A 183 9.52 -9.20 -8.17
C LEU A 183 10.86 -9.77 -8.62
N GLN A 184 11.59 -9.10 -9.53
CA GLN A 184 12.92 -9.55 -9.99
C GLN A 184 13.97 -9.66 -8.87
N LYS A 185 13.74 -9.05 -7.70
CA LYS A 185 14.65 -9.11 -6.56
C LYS A 185 14.41 -10.34 -5.68
N ILE A 186 13.38 -11.12 -5.99
CA ILE A 186 12.97 -12.29 -5.23
C ILE A 186 13.49 -13.55 -5.92
N SER A 187 14.06 -14.47 -5.13
CA SER A 187 14.60 -15.72 -5.65
C SER A 187 13.54 -16.54 -6.39
N GLY A 188 13.88 -17.01 -7.60
CA GLY A 188 12.97 -17.74 -8.49
C GLY A 188 12.23 -16.88 -9.51
N PHE A 189 12.41 -15.56 -9.48
CA PHE A 189 11.80 -14.61 -10.41
C PHE A 189 12.82 -13.76 -11.17
N GLU A 190 14.06 -14.20 -11.29
CA GLU A 190 15.15 -13.49 -11.99
C GLU A 190 14.83 -13.28 -13.48
N SER A 191 13.98 -14.11 -14.06
CA SER A 191 13.46 -13.95 -15.44
C SER A 191 12.70 -12.64 -15.64
N CYS A 192 12.18 -12.02 -14.57
CA CYS A 192 11.51 -10.73 -14.63
C CYS A 192 12.46 -9.60 -15.07
N ILE A 193 13.79 -9.75 -14.91
CA ILE A 193 14.78 -8.81 -15.45
C ILE A 193 14.59 -8.67 -16.98
N GLY A 194 14.54 -9.81 -17.67
CA GLY A 194 14.38 -9.84 -19.12
C GLY A 194 13.00 -9.34 -19.57
N LEU A 195 11.94 -9.63 -18.82
CA LEU A 195 10.60 -9.12 -19.10
C LEU A 195 10.53 -7.60 -18.91
N LEU A 196 11.12 -7.07 -17.84
CA LEU A 196 11.19 -5.64 -17.56
C LEU A 196 11.91 -4.88 -18.68
N GLU A 197 13.05 -5.40 -19.16
CA GLU A 197 13.78 -4.83 -20.29
C GLU A 197 12.97 -4.84 -21.59
N GLN A 198 12.23 -5.91 -21.85
CA GLN A 198 11.34 -6.00 -23.02
C GLN A 198 10.21 -5.00 -22.95
N CYS A 199 9.58 -4.85 -21.78
CA CYS A 199 8.55 -3.85 -21.52
C CYS A 199 9.09 -2.43 -21.77
N GLN A 200 10.26 -2.09 -21.24
CA GLN A 200 10.88 -0.78 -21.44
C GLN A 200 11.11 -0.47 -22.93
N LYS A 201 11.66 -1.43 -23.68
CA LYS A 201 11.87 -1.31 -25.14
C LYS A 201 10.54 -1.16 -25.87
N LYS A 202 9.52 -1.94 -25.49
CA LYS A 202 8.23 -1.98 -26.18
C LYS A 202 7.41 -0.71 -25.98
N TRP A 203 7.46 -0.14 -24.78
CA TRP A 203 6.72 1.08 -24.44
C TRP A 203 7.43 2.36 -24.92
N ASN A 204 8.53 2.22 -25.67
CA ASN A 204 9.30 3.33 -26.23
C ASN A 204 9.67 4.37 -25.17
N LEU A 205 9.99 3.91 -23.96
CA LEU A 205 10.44 4.77 -22.89
C LEU A 205 11.82 5.27 -23.27
N GLN A 206 11.89 6.53 -23.72
CA GLN A 206 13.18 7.18 -24.00
C GLN A 206 13.93 7.42 -22.69
N SER A 207 13.20 7.48 -21.57
CA SER A 207 13.74 7.53 -20.22
C SER A 207 12.75 6.97 -19.20
N LEU A 208 13.25 6.59 -18.01
CA LEU A 208 12.40 6.30 -16.84
C LEU A 208 11.52 7.49 -16.43
N THR A 209 11.74 8.67 -17.02
CA THR A 209 10.97 9.87 -16.71
C THR A 209 9.55 9.85 -17.27
N ASP A 210 9.32 9.06 -18.32
CA ASP A 210 8.02 8.94 -18.99
C ASP A 210 6.99 8.15 -18.13
N MET A 211 7.47 7.31 -17.21
CA MET A 211 6.65 6.51 -16.27
C MET A 211 6.35 7.20 -14.94
N ARG A 212 6.81 8.44 -14.74
CA ARG A 212 6.80 9.07 -13.40
C ARG A 212 5.42 9.41 -12.86
N ASN A 213 4.39 9.37 -13.69
CA ASN A 213 3.02 9.61 -13.27
C ASN A 213 2.36 8.28 -12.91
N SER A 214 1.92 8.16 -11.66
CA SER A 214 1.03 7.09 -11.19
C SER A 214 -0.38 7.65 -11.04
N PRO A 215 -1.26 7.52 -12.06
CA PRO A 215 -2.58 8.14 -12.03
C PRO A 215 -3.39 7.78 -10.80
N ARG A 216 -3.20 6.55 -10.28
CA ARG A 216 -3.89 6.03 -9.08
C ARG A 216 -3.70 6.85 -7.81
N LEU A 217 -2.59 7.57 -7.66
CA LEU A 217 -2.29 8.32 -6.44
C LEU A 217 -3.01 9.68 -6.40
N GLY A 218 -3.37 10.26 -7.54
CA GLY A 218 -3.95 11.61 -7.59
C GLY A 218 -2.94 12.71 -7.21
N THR A 219 -3.43 13.85 -6.70
CA THR A 219 -2.61 15.08 -6.55
C THR A 219 -2.56 15.67 -5.13
N SER A 220 -2.96 14.89 -4.12
CA SER A 220 -2.96 15.36 -2.72
C SER A 220 -1.54 15.55 -2.17
N ALA A 221 -1.45 16.08 -0.94
CA ALA A 221 -0.17 16.21 -0.25
C ALA A 221 0.50 14.84 -0.04
N ILE A 222 -0.26 13.84 0.41
CA ILE A 222 0.20 12.45 0.53
C ILE A 222 0.67 11.95 -0.82
N SER A 223 -0.13 12.11 -1.88
CA SER A 223 0.21 11.64 -3.22
C SER A 223 1.56 12.20 -3.67
N LYS A 224 1.79 13.51 -3.51
CA LYS A 224 3.06 14.15 -3.91
C LYS A 224 4.28 13.54 -3.21
N ILE A 225 4.15 13.23 -1.93
CA ILE A 225 5.24 12.63 -1.14
C ILE A 225 5.45 11.17 -1.55
N VAL A 226 4.38 10.40 -1.72
CA VAL A 226 4.44 9.01 -2.19
C VAL A 226 5.02 8.95 -3.61
N HIS A 227 4.64 9.86 -4.51
CA HIS A 227 5.25 9.98 -5.83
C HIS A 227 6.76 10.24 -5.74
N ALA A 228 7.20 11.17 -4.89
CA ALA A 228 8.62 11.45 -4.71
C ALA A 228 9.36 10.23 -4.15
N TYR A 229 8.74 9.51 -3.21
CA TYR A 229 9.27 8.26 -2.64
C TYR A 229 9.43 7.16 -3.69
N HIS A 230 8.37 6.84 -4.45
CA HIS A 230 8.42 5.87 -5.53
C HIS A 230 9.43 6.26 -6.59
N ARG A 231 9.52 7.55 -6.94
CA ARG A 231 10.52 8.01 -7.92
C ARG A 231 11.94 7.82 -7.44
N ASN A 232 12.20 8.09 -6.17
CA ASN A 232 13.51 7.82 -5.58
C ASN A 232 13.81 6.31 -5.56
N TRP A 233 12.81 5.49 -5.22
CA TRP A 233 12.96 4.04 -5.08
C TRP A 233 13.13 3.29 -6.40
N TYR A 234 12.24 3.55 -7.37
CA TYR A 234 12.16 2.80 -8.62
C TYR A 234 13.01 3.41 -9.74
N PHE A 235 13.27 4.72 -9.70
CA PHE A 235 13.94 5.45 -10.78
C PHE A 235 15.27 6.09 -10.36
N ASN A 236 15.71 5.91 -9.12
CA ASN A 236 16.98 6.45 -8.59
C ASN A 236 17.13 7.96 -8.81
N ASP A 237 16.02 8.72 -8.74
CA ASP A 237 16.00 10.16 -9.01
C ASP A 237 16.74 11.02 -7.94
N SER A 238 17.33 10.42 -6.90
CA SER A 238 18.03 11.10 -5.79
C SER A 238 17.20 12.23 -5.17
N LEU A 239 15.92 11.97 -4.92
CA LEU A 239 14.95 12.94 -4.39
C LEU A 239 14.87 12.94 -2.87
N GLN A 240 15.83 12.33 -2.17
CA GLN A 240 15.85 12.28 -0.70
C GLN A 240 15.69 13.68 -0.09
N ASN A 241 16.40 14.66 -0.65
CA ASN A 241 16.31 16.06 -0.25
C ASN A 241 14.92 16.66 -0.55
N GLU A 242 14.28 16.31 -1.66
CA GLU A 242 12.94 16.79 -1.99
C GLU A 242 11.86 16.18 -1.09
N ILE A 243 11.97 14.89 -0.75
CA ILE A 243 11.07 14.23 0.22
C ILE A 243 11.20 14.92 1.57
N GLU A 244 12.44 15.13 2.05
CA GLU A 244 12.67 15.86 3.29
C GLU A 244 12.16 17.30 3.25
N ILE A 245 12.33 18.01 2.14
CA ILE A 245 11.83 19.38 1.96
C ILE A 245 10.30 19.40 1.94
N ALA A 246 9.66 18.48 1.21
CA ALA A 246 8.21 18.37 1.12
C ALA A 246 7.61 18.07 2.50
N LEU A 247 8.20 17.12 3.22
CA LEU A 247 7.86 16.79 4.61
C LEU A 247 8.01 18.01 5.53
N LYS A 248 9.16 18.71 5.49
CA LYS A 248 9.41 19.90 6.33
C LYS A 248 8.49 21.09 6.01
N ARG A 249 7.94 21.16 4.80
CA ARG A 249 7.03 22.22 4.33
C ARG A 249 5.55 21.84 4.47
N MET A 250 5.22 20.67 5.03
CA MET A 250 3.83 20.27 5.18
C MET A 250 3.05 21.32 5.98
N PRO A 251 1.90 21.78 5.47
CA PRO A 251 1.06 22.72 6.18
C PRO A 251 0.53 22.08 7.47
N ALA A 252 0.04 22.94 8.39
CA ALA A 252 -0.75 22.47 9.53
C ALA A 252 -1.91 21.60 9.03
N LEU A 253 -2.41 20.68 9.86
CA LEU A 253 -3.72 20.10 9.59
C LEU A 253 -4.75 21.24 9.54
N ASP A 254 -5.32 21.48 8.36
CA ASP A 254 -6.42 22.43 8.18
C ASP A 254 -7.72 21.67 8.47
N MET A 255 -8.31 21.92 9.64
CA MET A 255 -9.56 21.27 10.06
C MET A 255 -10.77 21.76 9.26
N GLU A 256 -10.68 22.90 8.58
CA GLU A 256 -11.74 23.39 7.67
C GLU A 256 -11.68 22.70 6.30
N LYS A 257 -10.49 22.22 5.91
CA LYS A 257 -10.24 21.42 4.70
C LYS A 257 -9.79 20.00 5.04
N ALA A 258 -10.41 19.43 6.06
CA ALA A 258 -10.15 18.09 6.54
C ALA A 258 -10.05 17.06 5.40
N PRO A 259 -9.20 16.02 5.53
CA PRO A 259 -9.22 14.89 4.62
C PRO A 259 -10.65 14.37 4.43
N VAL A 260 -11.03 14.14 3.18
CA VAL A 260 -12.38 13.68 2.80
C VAL A 260 -12.61 12.20 3.12
N SER A 261 -11.61 11.49 3.64
CA SER A 261 -11.67 10.06 3.95
C SER A 261 -10.86 9.70 5.21
N THR A 262 -10.98 8.46 5.66
CA THR A 262 -10.31 7.96 6.87
C THR A 262 -9.05 7.14 6.56
N GLY A 263 -8.90 6.58 5.35
CA GLY A 263 -7.81 5.66 4.97
C GLY A 263 -6.42 6.29 4.73
N LEU A 264 -5.51 5.49 4.18
CA LEU A 264 -4.11 5.86 3.94
C LEU A 264 -3.93 6.86 2.80
N LEU A 265 -4.69 6.73 1.72
CA LEU A 265 -4.63 7.69 0.62
C LEU A 265 -5.72 8.75 0.81
N ASN A 266 -5.31 10.02 0.85
CA ASN A 266 -6.20 11.18 0.97
C ASN A 266 -7.09 11.17 2.23
N GLY A 267 -6.66 10.45 3.27
CA GLY A 267 -7.42 10.30 4.51
C GLY A 267 -6.61 10.58 5.77
N TYR A 268 -7.32 10.62 6.89
CA TYR A 268 -6.74 10.91 8.20
C TYR A 268 -5.64 9.92 8.60
N ALA A 269 -5.76 8.63 8.30
CA ALA A 269 -4.72 7.65 8.62
C ALA A 269 -3.40 7.98 7.90
N GLY A 270 -3.45 8.32 6.61
CA GLY A 270 -2.27 8.73 5.85
C GLY A 270 -1.63 10.02 6.37
N GLU A 271 -2.44 11.02 6.71
CA GLU A 271 -1.97 12.26 7.33
C GLU A 271 -1.31 12.00 8.70
N GLY A 272 -1.83 11.02 9.44
CA GLY A 272 -1.24 10.54 10.68
C GLY A 272 0.10 9.86 10.47
N MET A 273 0.19 8.95 9.50
CA MET A 273 1.42 8.26 9.13
C MET A 273 2.52 9.22 8.67
N LEU A 274 2.18 10.27 7.91
CA LEU A 274 3.12 11.33 7.54
C LEU A 274 3.66 12.08 8.76
N ARG A 275 2.80 12.41 9.72
CA ARG A 275 3.22 13.10 10.95
C ARG A 275 4.08 12.22 11.85
N LEU A 276 3.77 10.93 11.94
CA LEU A 276 4.64 9.96 12.64
C LEU A 276 6.01 9.86 11.95
N THR A 277 6.04 9.88 10.61
CA THR A 277 7.28 9.92 9.83
C THR A 277 8.08 11.19 10.13
N LEU A 278 7.43 12.36 10.20
CA LEU A 278 8.07 13.64 10.56
C LEU A 278 8.70 13.65 11.96
N LEU A 279 8.12 12.88 12.88
CA LEU A 279 8.64 12.70 14.23
C LEU A 279 9.68 11.57 14.35
N ASN A 280 10.09 10.96 13.23
CA ASN A 280 10.95 9.78 13.17
C ASN A 280 10.41 8.59 14.00
N GLN A 281 9.09 8.43 14.05
CA GLN A 281 8.42 7.35 14.79
C GLN A 281 8.05 6.18 13.88
N THR A 282 8.05 6.40 12.57
CA THR A 282 7.96 5.37 11.54
C THR A 282 8.87 5.75 10.37
N ASN A 283 9.30 4.77 9.58
CA ASN A 283 10.10 5.01 8.38
C ASN A 283 9.21 5.21 7.15
N LEU A 284 9.78 5.43 5.97
CA LEU A 284 9.01 5.67 4.74
C LEU A 284 8.41 4.40 4.10
N SER A 285 8.69 3.20 4.63
CA SER A 285 8.30 1.93 3.99
C SER A 285 6.79 1.73 3.88
N TRP A 286 5.98 2.36 4.75
CA TRP A 286 4.52 2.32 4.64
C TRP A 286 4.02 2.92 3.31
N MET A 287 4.81 3.77 2.65
CA MET A 287 4.46 4.32 1.34
C MET A 287 4.48 3.28 0.21
N HIS A 288 5.01 2.07 0.44
CA HIS A 288 4.83 0.95 -0.48
C HIS A 288 3.41 0.37 -0.46
N LEU A 289 2.61 0.69 0.56
CA LEU A 289 1.21 0.29 0.65
C LEU A 289 0.32 1.05 -0.36
N LEU A 290 0.81 2.15 -0.94
CA LEU A 290 0.14 3.01 -1.93
C LEU A 290 0.84 2.92 -3.29
#